data_AF-A0A7S2SV32-F1
#
_entry.id   AF-A0A7S2SV32-F1
#
_cell.length_a   1.000
_cell.length_b   1.000
_cell.length_c   1.000
_cell.angle_alpha   90.00
_cell.angle_beta   90.00
_cell.angle_gamma   90.00
#
_symmetry.space_group_name_H-M   'P 1'
#
loop_
_entity.id
_entity.type
_entity.pdbx_description
1 polymer ?
#
loop_
_entity_poly.entity_id
_entity_poly.type
_entity_poly.pdbx_seq_one_letter_code
_entity_poly.pdbx_strand_id
1 'polypeptide(L)'
;RPRLYGGMVIKHNANQRYATNSIGASLIRRFAELAGVPIQEFAVKADSGCGTTIGPITGAGTGIRTVDVGPPQLSMHSCREMMATDDVVHAVQLFVAAYRSYSTLSKTVEVDGPDPFWAAPGVGWGLKTTSH
;
A
#
# COMPACT_ATOMS: atom_id res chain seq x y z
N ARG A 1 3.92 -13.33 -7.65
CA ARG A 1 5.41 -13.33 -7.56
C ARG A 1 5.91 -12.12 -8.32
N PRO A 2 6.59 -11.16 -7.65
CA PRO A 2 7.12 -9.97 -8.30
C PRO A 2 8.17 -10.30 -9.37
N ARG A 3 8.21 -9.47 -10.41
CA ARG A 3 9.15 -9.52 -11.52
C ARG A 3 9.84 -8.17 -11.67
N LEU A 4 11.10 -8.20 -12.10
CA LEU A 4 11.83 -7.02 -12.54
C LEU A 4 11.09 -6.35 -13.71
N TYR A 5 11.17 -5.02 -13.81
CA TYR A 5 10.46 -4.20 -14.81
C TYR A 5 8.92 -4.22 -14.67
N GLY A 6 8.40 -4.82 -13.60
CA GLY A 6 6.97 -4.90 -13.32
C GLY A 6 6.45 -3.74 -12.45
N GLY A 7 7.30 -2.79 -12.08
CA GLY A 7 6.95 -1.66 -11.23
C GLY A 7 6.89 -1.97 -9.75
N MET A 8 6.33 -1.02 -8.99
CA MET A 8 6.35 -1.03 -7.53
C MET A 8 5.55 -2.19 -6.94
N VAL A 9 6.05 -2.78 -5.85
CA VAL A 9 5.40 -3.91 -5.19
C VAL A 9 4.72 -3.46 -3.91
N ILE A 10 3.42 -3.71 -3.79
CA ILE A 10 2.66 -3.60 -2.55
C ILE A 10 2.94 -4.85 -1.72
N LYS A 11 3.45 -4.64 -0.50
CA LYS A 11 3.83 -5.73 0.40
C LYS A 11 2.71 -6.00 1.40
N HIS A 12 2.20 -7.23 1.37
CA HIS A 12 1.15 -7.73 2.25
C HIS A 12 1.73 -8.75 3.23
N ASN A 13 1.32 -8.66 4.50
CA ASN A 13 1.64 -9.68 5.49
C ASN A 13 0.49 -9.79 6.48
N ALA A 14 -0.08 -10.99 6.60
CA ALA A 14 -1.22 -11.26 7.48
C ALA A 14 -0.90 -11.05 8.97
N ASN A 15 0.38 -11.17 9.36
CA ASN A 15 0.87 -10.96 10.72
C ASN A 15 1.33 -9.51 10.98
N GLN A 16 0.91 -8.55 10.14
CA GLN A 16 1.27 -7.13 10.24
C GLN A 16 2.79 -6.85 10.31
N ARG A 17 3.64 -7.71 9.72
CA ARG A 17 5.07 -7.36 9.49
C ARG A 17 5.25 -6.23 8.46
N TYR A 18 4.17 -5.92 7.76
CA TYR A 18 3.95 -4.73 6.95
C TYR A 18 2.68 -4.03 7.45
N ALA A 19 2.65 -2.70 7.49
CA ALA A 19 1.51 -1.90 7.94
C ALA A 19 0.37 -1.82 6.90
N THR A 20 0.60 -2.34 5.69
CA THR A 20 -0.34 -2.29 4.58
C THR A 20 -1.67 -2.97 4.90
N ASN A 21 -2.74 -2.18 4.95
CA ASN A 21 -4.12 -2.66 4.95
C ASN A 21 -4.77 -2.54 3.55
N SER A 22 -5.96 -3.10 3.37
CA SER A 22 -6.69 -3.12 2.08
C SER A 22 -6.93 -1.71 1.50
N ILE A 23 -7.07 -0.72 2.36
CA ILE A 23 -7.37 0.68 2.01
C ILE A 23 -6.11 1.43 1.60
N GLY A 24 -5.01 1.21 2.32
CA GLY A 24 -3.72 1.71 1.92
C GLY A 24 -3.29 1.12 0.56
N ALA A 25 -3.54 -0.18 0.35
CA ALA A 25 -3.29 -0.82 -0.93
C ALA A 25 -4.15 -0.22 -2.06
N SER A 26 -5.45 0.04 -1.83
CA SER A 26 -6.31 0.66 -2.86
C SER A 26 -5.86 2.08 -3.22
N LEU A 27 -5.42 2.88 -2.24
CA LEU A 27 -4.84 4.20 -2.50
C LEU A 27 -3.58 4.12 -3.38
N ILE A 28 -2.67 3.19 -3.08
CA ILE A 28 -1.48 2.99 -3.91
C ILE A 28 -1.84 2.56 -5.33
N ARG A 29 -2.80 1.64 -5.51
CA ARG A 29 -3.29 1.26 -6.85
C ARG A 29 -3.84 2.47 -7.60
N ARG A 30 -4.60 3.33 -6.92
CA ARG A 30 -5.15 4.55 -7.52
C ARG A 30 -4.07 5.56 -7.92
N PHE A 31 -3.02 5.73 -7.10
CA PHE A 31 -1.89 6.59 -7.47
C PHE A 31 -1.12 6.02 -8.68
N ALA A 32 -0.98 4.69 -8.75
CA ALA A 32 -0.34 4.03 -9.88
C ALA A 32 -1.13 4.23 -11.18
N GLU A 33 -2.47 4.11 -11.13
CA GLU A 33 -3.37 4.41 -12.25
C GLU A 33 -3.20 5.86 -12.73
N LEU A 34 -3.17 6.83 -11.81
CA LEU A 34 -2.99 8.24 -12.15
C LEU A 34 -1.62 8.54 -12.77
N ALA A 35 -0.59 7.83 -12.33
CA ALA A 35 0.77 7.96 -12.86
C ALA A 35 1.00 7.16 -14.15
N GLY A 36 0.10 6.24 -14.51
CA GLY A 36 0.28 5.34 -15.65
C GLY A 36 1.41 4.32 -15.45
N VAL A 37 1.71 3.92 -14.20
CA VAL A 37 2.81 3.01 -13.87
C VAL A 37 2.32 1.63 -13.45
N PRO A 38 3.07 0.55 -13.76
CA PRO A 38 2.70 -0.78 -13.33
C PRO A 38 2.90 -0.97 -11.81
N ILE A 39 2.06 -1.82 -11.21
CA ILE A 39 2.11 -2.18 -9.79
C ILE A 39 1.98 -3.71 -9.65
N GLN A 40 2.62 -4.27 -8.64
CA GLN A 40 2.61 -5.70 -8.34
C GLN A 40 2.25 -5.93 -6.88
N GLU A 41 1.90 -7.18 -6.56
CA GLU A 41 1.63 -7.58 -5.18
C GLU A 41 2.55 -8.71 -4.74
N PHE A 42 2.96 -8.61 -3.48
CA PHE A 42 3.74 -9.63 -2.80
C PHE A 42 3.16 -9.92 -1.43
N ALA A 43 2.83 -11.18 -1.20
CA ALA A 43 2.54 -11.71 0.11
C ALA A 43 3.54 -12.83 0.41
N VAL A 44 4.08 -12.82 1.62
CA VAL A 44 4.88 -13.95 2.11
C VAL A 44 3.93 -15.06 2.54
N LYS A 45 4.31 -16.31 2.28
CA LYS A 45 3.55 -17.46 2.78
C LYS A 45 3.53 -17.44 4.31
N ALA A 46 2.41 -17.84 4.91
CA ALA A 46 2.23 -17.80 6.36
C ALA A 46 3.24 -18.68 7.14
N ASP A 47 3.77 -19.73 6.51
CA ASP A 47 4.78 -20.66 7.03
C ASP A 47 6.24 -20.14 6.88
N SER A 48 6.43 -18.97 6.29
CA SER A 48 7.76 -18.40 6.03
C SER A 48 7.98 -17.13 6.87
N GLY A 49 9.09 -17.12 7.63
CA GLY A 49 9.50 -15.94 8.38
C GLY A 49 9.92 -14.80 7.44
N CYS A 50 9.27 -13.64 7.57
CA CYS A 50 9.62 -12.41 6.84
C CYS A 50 10.26 -11.38 7.77
N GLY A 51 11.32 -10.68 7.35
CA GLY A 51 11.79 -9.51 8.11
C GLY A 51 10.68 -8.48 8.32
N THR A 52 10.66 -7.83 9.49
CA THR A 52 9.78 -6.68 9.76
C THR A 52 10.39 -5.42 9.15
N THR A 53 9.55 -4.46 8.76
CA THR A 53 9.97 -3.15 8.26
C THR A 53 9.77 -2.07 9.31
N ILE A 54 10.12 -0.82 9.00
CA ILE A 54 9.79 0.32 9.87
C ILE A 54 8.29 0.64 9.88
N GLY A 55 7.53 0.21 8.86
CA GLY A 55 6.13 0.57 8.68
C GLY A 55 5.23 0.30 9.90
N PRO A 56 5.24 -0.92 10.47
CA PRO A 56 4.47 -1.23 11.67
C PRO A 56 4.83 -0.36 12.88
N ILE A 57 6.13 -0.06 13.07
CA ILE A 57 6.61 0.77 14.18
C ILE A 57 6.15 2.22 13.99
N THR A 58 6.30 2.77 12.78
CA THR A 58 5.88 4.14 12.46
C THR A 58 4.37 4.31 12.55
N GLY A 59 3.60 3.35 12.03
CA GLY A 59 2.14 3.37 12.11
C GLY A 59 1.64 3.32 13.55
N ALA A 60 2.20 2.43 14.38
CA ALA A 60 1.84 2.34 15.80
C ALA A 60 2.23 3.60 16.59
N GLY A 61 3.40 4.19 16.32
CA GLY A 61 3.89 5.36 17.04
C GLY A 61 3.20 6.68 16.68
N THR A 62 2.69 6.81 15.45
CA THR A 62 2.08 8.06 14.95
C THR A 62 0.56 8.00 14.84
N GLY A 63 -0.03 6.80 14.82
CA GLY A 63 -1.44 6.60 14.46
C GLY A 63 -1.76 6.88 12.99
N ILE A 64 -0.75 7.16 12.16
CA ILE A 64 -0.92 7.48 10.74
C ILE A 64 -1.00 6.17 9.95
N ARG A 65 -2.00 6.09 9.05
CA ARG A 65 -2.13 4.99 8.09
C ARG A 65 -0.83 4.85 7.29
N THR A 66 -0.21 3.68 7.39
CA THR A 66 1.09 3.41 6.78
C THR A 66 0.96 2.26 5.78
N VAL A 67 1.70 2.34 4.67
CA VAL A 67 1.71 1.31 3.62
C VAL A 67 3.15 1.01 3.25
N ASP A 68 3.51 -0.27 3.21
CA ASP A 68 4.82 -0.72 2.80
C ASP A 68 4.83 -1.06 1.30
N VAL A 69 5.61 -0.29 0.55
CA VAL A 69 5.86 -0.52 -0.87
C VAL A 69 7.36 -0.53 -1.15
N GLY A 70 7.77 -1.20 -2.22
CA GLY A 70 9.14 -1.10 -2.72
C GLY A 70 9.32 -1.81 -4.05
N PRO A 71 10.28 -1.39 -4.88
CA PRO A 71 10.58 -2.09 -6.12
C PRO A 71 11.14 -3.49 -5.83
N PRO A 72 10.95 -4.45 -6.75
CA PRO A 72 11.48 -5.79 -6.61
C PRO A 72 13.01 -5.76 -6.74
N GLN A 73 13.72 -6.40 -5.81
CA GLN A 73 15.16 -6.54 -5.84
C GLN A 73 15.59 -7.98 -5.59
N LEU A 74 16.77 -8.34 -6.09
CA LEU A 74 17.41 -9.63 -5.88
C LEU A 74 18.65 -9.48 -5.01
N SER A 75 18.95 -10.55 -4.26
CA SER A 75 20.11 -10.63 -3.36
C SER A 75 20.08 -9.59 -2.22
N MET A 76 18.91 -9.27 -1.67
CA MET A 76 18.77 -8.36 -0.53
C MET A 76 19.71 -8.80 0.62
N HIS A 77 20.48 -7.85 1.16
CA HIS A 77 21.58 -8.05 2.14
C HIS A 77 22.91 -8.62 1.59
N SER A 78 23.05 -8.79 0.28
CA SER A 78 24.34 -9.06 -0.36
C SER A 78 25.24 -7.81 -0.35
N CYS A 79 26.55 -7.98 -0.52
CA CYS A 79 27.46 -6.86 -0.83
C CYS A 79 27.15 -6.19 -2.18
N ARG A 80 26.40 -6.88 -3.04
CA ARG A 80 25.92 -6.39 -4.32
C ARG A 80 24.48 -6.85 -4.56
N GLU A 81 23.57 -5.88 -4.55
CA GLU A 81 22.14 -6.05 -4.84
C GLU A 81 21.84 -5.75 -6.31
N MET A 82 20.68 -6.19 -6.81
CA MET A 82 20.26 -5.96 -8.20
C MET A 82 18.77 -5.60 -8.30
N MET A 83 18.46 -4.62 -9.14
CA MET A 83 17.13 -4.08 -9.40
C MET A 83 17.00 -3.69 -10.87
N ALA A 84 15.78 -3.60 -11.40
CA ALA A 84 15.55 -3.05 -12.73
C ALA A 84 15.66 -1.52 -12.72
N THR A 85 16.20 -0.95 -13.79
CA THR A 85 16.31 0.51 -13.97
C THR A 85 14.95 1.19 -14.01
N ASP A 86 13.99 0.57 -14.71
CA ASP A 86 12.68 1.17 -14.94
C ASP A 86 11.85 1.22 -13.67
N ASP A 87 12.05 0.25 -12.76
CA ASP A 87 11.36 0.22 -11.46
C ASP A 87 11.72 1.43 -10.59
N VAL A 88 12.90 2.03 -10.79
CA VAL A 88 13.28 3.31 -10.15
C VAL A 88 12.46 4.46 -10.71
N VAL A 89 12.28 4.52 -12.03
CA VAL A 89 11.48 5.57 -12.69
C VAL A 89 10.01 5.46 -12.27
N HIS A 90 9.47 4.23 -12.27
CA HIS A 90 8.12 3.95 -11.81
C HIS A 90 7.92 4.36 -10.34
N ALA A 91 8.90 4.11 -9.47
CA ALA A 91 8.84 4.52 -8.07
C ALA A 91 8.73 6.04 -7.92
N VAL A 92 9.54 6.80 -8.65
CA VAL A 92 9.50 8.28 -8.62
C VAL A 92 8.14 8.78 -9.11
N GLN A 93 7.65 8.27 -10.24
CA GLN A 93 6.36 8.67 -10.80
C GLN A 93 5.19 8.35 -9.84
N LEU A 94 5.21 7.18 -9.20
CA LEU A 94 4.22 6.79 -8.19
C LEU A 94 4.21 7.75 -7.01
N PHE A 95 5.39 8.05 -6.44
CA PHE A 95 5.47 8.95 -5.29
C PHE A 95 5.05 10.38 -5.64
N VAL A 96 5.42 10.88 -6.82
CA VAL A 96 4.97 12.20 -7.29
C VAL A 96 3.45 12.24 -7.39
N ALA A 97 2.81 11.22 -7.97
CA ALA A 97 1.35 11.15 -8.04
C ALA A 97 0.71 11.05 -6.64
N ALA A 98 1.29 10.24 -5.74
CA ALA A 98 0.83 10.15 -4.36
C ALA A 98 0.87 11.52 -3.67
N TYR A 99 2.02 12.22 -3.67
CA TYR A 99 2.13 13.53 -3.02
C TYR A 99 1.20 14.59 -3.61
N ARG A 100 0.98 14.58 -4.94
CA ARG A 100 0.12 15.57 -5.61
C ARG A 100 -1.37 15.31 -5.40
N SER A 101 -1.79 14.06 -5.29
CA SER A 101 -3.20 13.67 -5.31
C SER A 101 -3.73 13.14 -3.97
N TYR A 102 -2.86 12.95 -2.97
CA TYR A 102 -3.25 12.38 -1.67
C TYR A 102 -4.41 13.13 -1.01
N SER A 103 -4.35 14.46 -0.92
CA SER A 103 -5.37 15.27 -0.22
C SER A 103 -6.75 15.22 -0.89
N THR A 104 -6.80 14.97 -2.20
CA THR A 104 -8.04 14.80 -2.96
C THR A 104 -8.58 13.39 -2.77
N LEU A 105 -7.73 12.36 -2.96
CA LEU A 105 -8.12 10.96 -2.89
C LEU A 105 -8.37 10.45 -1.46
N SER A 106 -7.74 11.03 -0.45
CA SER A 106 -7.98 10.64 0.94
C SER A 106 -9.41 10.99 1.39
N LYS A 107 -10.02 12.03 0.79
CA LYS A 107 -11.38 12.47 1.10
C LYS A 107 -12.47 11.57 0.50
N THR A 108 -12.15 10.85 -0.58
CA THR A 108 -13.10 9.95 -1.24
C THR A 108 -13.15 8.57 -0.58
N VAL A 109 -12.32 8.34 0.44
CA VAL A 109 -12.18 7.04 1.12
C VAL A 109 -12.82 7.14 2.51
N GLU A 110 -14.10 6.79 2.57
CA GLU A 110 -14.86 6.66 3.82
C GLU A 110 -14.69 5.23 4.35
N VAL A 111 -14.13 5.09 5.56
CA VAL A 111 -13.69 3.80 6.11
C VAL A 111 -14.39 3.48 7.40
N ASP A 112 -14.53 4.49 8.24
CA ASP A 112 -15.23 4.42 9.49
C ASP A 112 -16.68 4.81 9.18
N GLY A 113 -17.54 3.80 9.07
CA GLY A 113 -18.97 4.03 9.05
C GLY A 113 -19.41 4.74 10.34
N PRO A 114 -20.67 5.19 10.41
CA PRO A 114 -21.21 5.72 11.66
C PRO A 114 -20.96 4.75 12.82
N ASP A 115 -20.51 5.25 13.99
CA ASP A 115 -20.26 4.39 15.17
C ASP A 115 -21.53 3.59 15.45
N PRO A 116 -21.44 2.26 15.58
CA PRO A 116 -22.60 1.40 15.77
C PRO A 116 -23.39 1.72 17.04
N PHE A 117 -22.81 2.45 18.01
CA PHE A 117 -23.49 2.92 19.21
C PHE A 117 -24.44 4.09 18.96
N TRP A 118 -24.20 4.91 17.92
CA TRP A 118 -25.09 6.01 17.54
C TRP A 118 -25.80 5.82 16.19
N ALA A 119 -25.42 4.80 15.41
CA ALA A 119 -26.07 4.49 14.15
C ALA A 119 -27.53 4.02 14.33
N ALA A 120 -28.45 4.57 13.53
CA ALA A 120 -29.84 4.12 13.53
C ALA A 120 -29.93 2.61 13.20
N PRO A 121 -30.80 1.83 13.86
CA PRO A 121 -30.97 0.41 13.56
C PRO A 121 -31.29 0.22 12.08
N GLY A 122 -30.45 -0.53 11.35
CA GLY A 122 -30.66 -0.85 9.93
C GLY A 122 -29.66 -0.24 8.94
N VAL A 123 -28.72 0.60 9.38
CA VAL A 123 -27.61 1.06 8.51
C VAL A 123 -26.49 0.02 8.56
N GLY A 124 -26.54 -0.96 7.66
CA GLY A 124 -25.57 -2.05 7.57
C GLY A 124 -24.17 -1.61 7.10
N TRP A 125 -23.17 -2.39 7.51
CA TRP A 125 -21.76 -2.24 7.14
C TRP A 125 -21.55 -2.36 5.62
N GLY A 126 -20.99 -1.33 4.98
CA GLY A 126 -20.64 -1.39 3.56
C GLY A 126 -19.80 -0.19 3.12
N LEU A 127 -18.75 -0.45 2.34
CA LEU A 127 -17.94 0.57 1.67
C LEU A 127 -18.85 1.36 0.73
N LYS A 128 -19.11 2.64 1.03
CA LYS A 128 -19.76 3.54 0.07
C LYS A 128 -18.68 4.11 -0.84
N THR A 129 -18.61 3.58 -2.06
CA THR A 129 -17.88 4.27 -3.13
C THR A 129 -18.81 5.32 -3.72
N THR A 130 -18.54 6.59 -3.45
CA THR A 130 -19.24 7.69 -4.11
C THR A 130 -18.63 7.86 -5.51
N SER A 131 -19.38 7.45 -6.52
CA SER A 131 -19.11 7.83 -7.92
C SER A 131 -19.59 9.26 -8.13
N HIS A 132 -18.72 10.09 -8.70
CA HIS A 132 -19.09 11.37 -9.30
C HIS A 132 -19.51 11.16 -10.75
#